data_AF-A0A514WSR5-F1
#
_entry.id   AF-A0A514WSR5-F1
#
_cell.length_a   1.000
_cell.length_b   1.000
_cell.length_c   1.000
_cell.angle_alpha   90.00
_cell.angle_beta   90.00
_cell.angle_gamma   90.00
#
_symmetry.space_group_name_H-M   'P 1'
#
loop_
_entity.id
_entity.type
_entity.pdbx_description
1 polymer ?
#
loop_
_entity_poly.entity_id
_entity_poly.type
_entity_poly.pdbx_seq_one_letter_code
_entity_poly.pdbx_strand_id
1 'polypeptide(L)'
;MLLGANAFATLTYSSSAGTSAIDISDTAKPIVYGSFAGTCTPDSTSTTCNSCTSTTDIFPCSTSAIPSTNTNFVITLTVNNSSVTAPTTGTVTPTVKMGGSTGQVVGTTDWVSGSGQTALTVTVPWSDLCSKATSAGGNTDCSTNVNADLYIAFENVGGSTDSILVRIITSYANGAAASSYIDCADTDTNTSKVGFCHFKAFPGDEKIYADELSVGTSYPSSPSGANYKNAVFFYEEQQTGETDADTVARISNSSPMTLYPYNTSGSESDDPKVTGLVNGVRYCMLMASQDLTGTIQFFTDRTAVGFDPTTVCGMPEPVVGLLDDKHCFIATAAFGSDMAPEVQSFRDFRNEYLLPFAWGKKFVQTYYKYSPKYANMIAGNETAKATVRIALWPLLLFARMSVAFGFWITLLIMGAAMLTFYGLYRRLILGRNVRGEL
;
A
#
# COMPACT_ATOMS: atom_id res chain seq x y z
N MET A 1 -37.90 38.55 32.42
CA MET A 1 -36.45 38.26 32.45
C MET A 1 -36.33 36.77 32.12
N LEU A 2 -36.11 36.43 30.84
CA LEU A 2 -35.84 35.06 30.44
C LEU A 2 -34.46 34.69 30.99
N LEU A 3 -34.41 33.92 32.08
CA LEU A 3 -33.20 33.22 32.48
C LEU A 3 -33.02 32.06 31.51
N GLY A 4 -32.30 32.32 30.42
CA GLY A 4 -31.76 31.24 29.60
C GLY A 4 -30.88 30.37 30.49
N ALA A 5 -31.13 29.06 30.48
CA ALA A 5 -30.23 28.09 31.07
C ALA A 5 -28.85 28.26 30.41
N ASN A 6 -27.89 28.81 31.15
CA ASN A 6 -26.51 28.87 30.67
C ASN A 6 -25.96 27.44 30.69
N ALA A 7 -25.37 27.01 29.56
CA ALA A 7 -24.59 25.78 29.47
C ALA A 7 -23.52 25.78 30.58
N PHE A 8 -23.46 24.70 31.34
CA PHE A 8 -22.64 24.52 32.55
C PHE A 8 -21.18 24.14 32.20
N ALA A 9 -20.95 23.44 31.07
CA ALA A 9 -19.61 23.15 30.56
C ALA A 9 -19.60 22.78 29.06
N THR A 10 -18.53 23.15 28.34
CA THR A 10 -18.24 22.58 27.01
C THR A 10 -17.39 21.32 27.17
N LEU A 11 -17.86 20.22 26.60
CA LEU A 11 -17.14 18.94 26.57
C LEU A 11 -16.41 18.79 25.24
N THR A 12 -15.12 18.51 25.30
CA THR A 12 -14.29 18.26 24.12
C THR A 12 -13.42 17.01 24.32
N TYR A 13 -13.22 16.25 23.25
CA TYR A 13 -12.32 15.10 23.27
C TYR A 13 -10.88 15.49 23.70
N SER A 14 -10.23 14.66 24.53
CA SER A 14 -8.82 14.82 24.90
C SER A 14 -7.97 13.60 24.53
N SER A 15 -8.38 12.39 24.91
CA SER A 15 -7.64 11.15 24.61
C SER A 15 -8.54 9.93 24.72
N SER A 16 -8.12 8.80 24.14
CA SER A 16 -8.80 7.52 24.28
C SER A 16 -7.81 6.35 24.33
N ALA A 17 -8.22 5.26 24.97
CA ALA A 17 -7.49 4.00 25.05
C ALA A 17 -8.45 2.81 24.87
N GLY A 18 -7.90 1.66 24.49
CA GLY A 18 -8.69 0.46 24.22
C GLY A 18 -9.53 0.56 22.94
N THR A 19 -9.08 1.31 21.95
CA THR A 19 -9.76 1.53 20.65
C THR A 19 -8.85 1.12 19.50
N SER A 20 -9.40 0.65 18.38
CA SER A 20 -8.60 0.31 17.19
C SER A 20 -8.20 1.55 16.39
N ALA A 21 -9.11 2.52 16.27
CA ALA A 21 -8.84 3.81 15.65
C ALA A 21 -9.80 4.87 16.19
N ILE A 22 -9.48 6.15 15.95
CA ILE A 22 -10.37 7.27 16.25
C ILE A 22 -10.29 8.31 15.14
N ASP A 23 -11.43 8.90 14.79
CA ASP A 23 -11.54 10.09 13.97
C ASP A 23 -12.00 11.26 14.84
N ILE A 24 -11.16 12.30 14.87
CA ILE A 24 -11.33 13.53 15.65
C ILE A 24 -11.46 14.77 14.77
N SER A 25 -11.82 14.58 13.49
CA SER A 25 -12.10 15.68 12.56
C SER A 25 -13.19 16.63 13.11
N ASP A 26 -14.17 16.07 13.83
CA ASP A 26 -15.11 16.81 14.67
C ASP A 26 -14.88 16.45 16.16
N THR A 27 -14.20 17.33 16.90
CA THR A 27 -13.94 17.13 18.34
C THR A 27 -15.19 17.22 19.23
N ALA A 28 -16.31 17.73 18.70
CA ALA A 28 -17.60 17.78 19.37
C ALA A 28 -18.46 16.53 19.11
N LYS A 29 -18.10 15.73 18.08
CA LYS A 29 -18.69 14.42 17.81
C LYS A 29 -17.62 13.41 17.32
N PRO A 30 -16.66 13.03 18.18
CA PRO A 30 -15.60 12.11 17.78
C PRO A 30 -16.19 10.74 17.41
N ILE A 31 -15.56 10.07 16.44
CA ILE A 31 -15.92 8.72 16.01
C ILE A 31 -14.86 7.75 16.50
N VAL A 32 -15.27 6.80 17.33
CA VAL A 32 -14.43 5.75 17.87
C VAL A 32 -14.69 4.46 17.11
N TYR A 33 -13.60 3.82 16.68
CA TYR A 33 -13.66 2.56 15.97
C TYR A 33 -13.14 1.41 16.83
N GLY A 34 -13.89 0.30 16.83
CA GLY A 34 -13.49 -0.96 17.45
C GLY A 34 -13.54 -2.12 16.47
N SER A 35 -12.38 -2.69 16.13
CA SER A 35 -12.31 -3.93 15.38
C SER A 35 -12.24 -5.10 16.35
N PHE A 36 -13.06 -6.13 16.13
CA PHE A 36 -13.09 -7.34 16.93
C PHE A 36 -12.82 -8.53 16.04
N ALA A 37 -12.08 -9.52 16.54
CA ALA A 37 -11.81 -10.74 15.79
C ALA A 37 -11.77 -11.93 16.73
N GLY A 38 -12.83 -12.74 16.71
CA GLY A 38 -12.99 -14.02 17.43
C GLY A 38 -12.18 -14.17 18.73
N THR A 39 -11.50 -15.31 18.87
CA THR A 39 -10.52 -15.54 19.94
C THR A 39 -9.15 -15.08 19.49
N CYS A 40 -8.76 -13.88 19.92
CA CYS A 40 -7.41 -13.39 19.77
C CYS A 40 -6.82 -13.05 21.15
N THR A 41 -5.54 -13.32 21.34
CA THR A 41 -4.84 -13.02 22.59
C THR A 41 -3.81 -11.92 22.33
N PRO A 42 -3.85 -10.79 23.07
CA PRO A 42 -2.80 -9.78 22.99
C PRO A 42 -1.44 -10.35 23.36
N ASP A 43 -0.38 -9.74 22.83
CA ASP A 43 0.96 -9.92 23.36
C ASP A 43 1.12 -9.23 24.73
N SER A 44 2.24 -9.44 25.42
CA SER A 44 2.50 -8.86 26.73
C SER A 44 2.67 -7.33 26.74
N THR A 45 2.70 -6.69 25.57
CA THR A 45 3.02 -5.27 25.38
C THR A 45 1.88 -4.43 24.80
N SER A 46 0.81 -5.08 24.32
CA SER A 46 -0.27 -4.47 23.57
C SER A 46 -1.62 -4.75 24.21
N THR A 47 -2.55 -3.79 24.10
CA THR A 47 -3.97 -3.97 24.47
C THR A 47 -4.81 -4.52 23.32
N THR A 48 -4.23 -4.61 22.12
CA THR A 48 -4.84 -5.17 20.91
C THR A 48 -4.05 -6.40 20.44
N CYS A 49 -4.70 -7.26 19.68
CA CYS A 49 -4.14 -8.49 19.12
C CYS A 49 -4.09 -8.40 17.58
N ASN A 50 -3.17 -9.14 16.96
CA ASN A 50 -3.23 -9.40 15.53
C ASN A 50 -3.94 -10.75 15.29
N SER A 51 -5.08 -10.74 14.61
CA SER A 51 -5.82 -11.95 14.23
C SER A 51 -5.50 -12.46 12.82
N CYS A 52 -4.69 -11.74 12.05
CA CYS A 52 -4.22 -12.15 10.72
C CYS A 52 -3.02 -13.11 10.83
N THR A 53 -3.24 -14.32 11.39
CA THR A 53 -2.14 -15.27 11.71
C THR A 53 -2.27 -16.63 11.01
N SER A 54 -3.27 -16.82 10.15
CA SER A 54 -3.42 -18.07 9.39
C SER A 54 -2.41 -18.19 8.27
N THR A 55 -1.84 -19.38 8.12
CA THR A 55 -0.89 -19.74 7.07
C THR A 55 -1.50 -20.58 5.96
N THR A 56 -2.77 -21.01 6.10
CA THR A 56 -3.41 -21.96 5.17
C THR A 56 -4.46 -21.30 4.30
N ASP A 57 -5.18 -20.33 4.87
CA ASP A 57 -6.29 -19.69 4.20
C ASP A 57 -6.36 -18.20 4.51
N ILE A 58 -7.19 -17.54 3.72
CA ILE A 58 -7.60 -16.15 3.89
C ILE A 58 -8.97 -16.13 4.58
N PHE A 59 -9.09 -15.29 5.59
CA PHE A 59 -10.36 -14.97 6.26
C PHE A 59 -10.37 -13.52 6.77
N PRO A 60 -11.54 -12.96 7.12
CA PRO A 60 -11.66 -11.64 7.70
C PRO A 60 -10.86 -11.52 9.00
N CYS A 61 -9.89 -10.61 9.02
CA CYS A 61 -8.96 -10.46 10.13
C CYS A 61 -8.72 -8.98 10.46
N SER A 62 -7.97 -8.72 11.53
CA SER A 62 -7.59 -7.38 11.94
C SER A 62 -6.21 -7.41 12.58
N THR A 63 -5.36 -6.46 12.20
CA THR A 63 -4.01 -6.32 12.76
C THR A 63 -4.02 -5.67 14.14
N SER A 64 -5.13 -5.08 14.56
CA SER A 64 -5.31 -4.38 15.84
C SER A 64 -6.70 -4.63 16.41
N ALA A 65 -7.07 -5.91 16.48
CA ALA A 65 -8.33 -6.33 17.06
C ALA A 65 -8.32 -6.14 18.59
N ILE A 66 -9.48 -5.77 19.11
CA ILE A 66 -9.77 -5.63 20.52
C ILE A 66 -10.16 -7.02 21.05
N PRO A 67 -9.52 -7.51 22.13
CA PRO A 67 -9.88 -8.78 22.74
C PRO A 67 -11.33 -8.77 23.20
N SER A 68 -12.05 -9.86 22.90
CA SER A 68 -13.47 -10.02 23.20
C SER A 68 -13.81 -10.11 24.68
N THR A 69 -12.81 -10.22 25.58
CA THR A 69 -13.03 -10.30 27.03
C THR A 69 -12.19 -9.27 27.79
N ASN A 70 -12.81 -8.65 28.81
CA ASN A 70 -12.16 -7.78 29.81
C ASN A 70 -11.40 -6.56 29.27
N THR A 71 -11.74 -6.08 28.07
CA THR A 71 -11.18 -4.84 27.54
C THR A 71 -12.14 -3.68 27.77
N ASN A 72 -11.62 -2.60 28.36
CA ASN A 72 -12.36 -1.38 28.57
C ASN A 72 -12.00 -0.34 27.50
N PHE A 73 -13.02 0.28 26.93
CA PHE A 73 -12.90 1.55 26.26
C PHE A 73 -12.75 2.65 27.32
N VAL A 74 -11.69 3.45 27.21
CA VAL A 74 -11.48 4.62 28.06
C VAL A 74 -11.43 5.85 27.19
N ILE A 75 -12.21 6.87 27.53
CA ILE A 75 -12.17 8.19 26.88
C ILE A 75 -12.05 9.28 27.93
N THR A 76 -11.08 10.18 27.70
CA THR A 76 -10.88 11.37 28.52
C THR A 76 -11.41 12.57 27.77
N LEU A 77 -12.27 13.33 28.44
CA LEU A 77 -12.87 14.55 27.92
C LEU A 77 -12.39 15.74 28.76
N THR A 78 -12.09 16.84 28.10
CA THR A 78 -11.88 18.12 28.77
C THR A 78 -13.24 18.77 29.03
N VAL A 79 -13.49 19.08 30.29
CA VAL A 79 -14.64 19.83 30.76
C VAL A 79 -14.19 21.28 30.94
N ASN A 80 -14.54 22.14 29.98
CA ASN A 80 -14.28 23.59 30.07
C ASN A 80 -15.42 24.25 30.83
N ASN A 81 -15.16 24.64 32.08
CA ASN A 81 -16.16 25.25 32.92
C ASN A 81 -15.93 26.75 33.09
N SER A 82 -16.81 27.56 32.51
CA SER A 82 -16.74 29.03 32.60
C SER A 82 -17.44 29.59 33.84
N SER A 83 -18.22 28.79 34.59
CA SER A 83 -18.98 29.26 35.75
C SER A 83 -19.58 28.12 36.59
N VAL A 84 -18.79 27.51 37.49
CA VAL A 84 -19.37 26.72 38.59
C VAL A 84 -19.57 27.63 39.79
N THR A 85 -20.78 28.17 39.97
CA THR A 85 -21.32 28.17 41.33
C THR A 85 -21.80 26.75 41.56
N ALA A 86 -21.10 26.00 42.42
CA ALA A 86 -21.49 24.65 42.77
C ALA A 86 -22.97 24.65 43.18
N PRO A 87 -23.80 23.69 42.75
CA PRO A 87 -25.14 23.59 43.29
C PRO A 87 -24.98 23.44 44.80
N THR A 88 -25.55 24.37 45.56
CA THR A 88 -25.43 24.43 47.02
C THR A 88 -26.00 23.20 47.73
N THR A 89 -26.58 22.25 47.00
CA THR A 89 -27.00 20.93 47.48
C THR A 89 -27.19 20.00 46.28
N GLY A 90 -26.21 19.13 45.99
CA GLY A 90 -26.33 18.03 45.04
C GLY A 90 -25.03 17.72 44.31
N THR A 91 -24.52 16.49 44.44
CA THR A 91 -23.39 16.00 43.63
C THR A 91 -23.85 15.82 42.19
N VAL A 92 -23.35 16.65 41.26
CA VAL A 92 -23.58 16.44 39.83
C VAL A 92 -22.69 15.28 39.38
N THR A 93 -23.29 14.13 39.09
CA THR A 93 -22.57 12.96 38.59
C THR A 93 -22.83 12.82 37.09
N PRO A 94 -21.80 12.82 36.24
CA PRO A 94 -21.98 12.62 34.81
C PRO A 94 -22.48 11.20 34.53
N THR A 95 -23.48 11.11 33.65
CA THR A 95 -24.08 9.84 33.20
C THR A 95 -23.54 9.48 31.83
N VAL A 96 -23.39 8.18 31.60
CA VAL A 96 -22.90 7.63 30.34
C VAL A 96 -23.92 6.60 29.88
N LYS A 97 -24.49 6.80 28.69
CA LYS A 97 -25.61 6.03 28.17
C LYS A 97 -25.39 5.62 26.72
N MET A 98 -25.81 4.42 26.35
CA MET A 98 -25.84 3.95 24.95
C MET A 98 -27.22 4.14 24.34
N GLY A 99 -27.27 4.66 23.11
CA GLY A 99 -28.53 4.87 22.39
C GLY A 99 -29.18 6.24 22.63
N GLY A 100 -28.38 7.26 22.98
CA GLY A 100 -28.85 8.63 23.21
C GLY A 100 -29.27 8.93 24.65
N SER A 101 -30.03 10.03 24.84
CA SER A 101 -30.36 10.58 26.15
C SER A 101 -31.29 9.70 27.01
N THR A 102 -32.15 8.91 26.36
CA THR A 102 -33.03 7.90 26.99
C THR A 102 -32.42 6.49 26.96
N GLY A 103 -31.13 6.41 26.63
CA GLY A 103 -30.38 5.17 26.48
C GLY A 103 -30.12 4.42 27.79
N GLN A 104 -29.56 3.22 27.67
CA GLN A 104 -29.18 2.41 28.82
C GLN A 104 -27.87 2.89 29.42
N VAL A 105 -27.76 2.95 30.75
CA VAL A 105 -26.53 3.37 31.44
C VAL A 105 -25.41 2.33 31.21
N VAL A 106 -24.24 2.81 30.81
CA VAL A 106 -23.04 2.00 30.56
C VAL A 106 -21.82 2.63 31.22
N GLY A 107 -20.92 1.79 31.72
CA GLY A 107 -19.64 2.23 32.24
C GLY A 107 -19.69 3.08 33.51
N THR A 108 -18.55 3.68 33.84
CA THR A 108 -18.33 4.52 35.01
C THR A 108 -17.62 5.80 34.61
N THR A 109 -17.76 6.82 35.47
CA THR A 109 -17.11 8.12 35.31
C THR A 109 -16.24 8.43 36.51
N ASP A 110 -15.09 9.04 36.25
CA ASP A 110 -14.23 9.63 37.26
C ASP A 110 -14.03 11.11 36.89
N TRP A 111 -14.55 11.99 37.74
CA TRP A 111 -14.49 13.42 37.56
C TRP A 111 -14.39 14.12 38.91
N VAL A 112 -13.40 15.01 39.02
CA VAL A 112 -13.23 15.87 40.18
C VAL A 112 -13.70 17.27 39.79
N SER A 113 -14.75 17.76 40.48
CA SER A 113 -15.28 19.10 40.24
C SER A 113 -14.25 20.18 40.57
N GLY A 114 -14.07 21.15 39.68
CA GLY A 114 -13.17 22.29 39.87
C GLY A 114 -13.46 23.44 38.92
N SER A 115 -12.89 24.61 39.20
CA SER A 115 -12.97 25.79 38.32
C SER A 115 -11.94 25.70 37.18
N GLY A 116 -12.33 26.03 35.95
CA GLY A 116 -11.45 26.01 34.79
C GLY A 116 -11.55 24.71 33.98
N GLN A 117 -10.42 24.24 33.44
CA GLN A 117 -10.37 22.99 32.67
C GLN A 117 -10.16 21.80 33.61
N THR A 118 -11.13 20.89 33.65
CA THR A 118 -11.02 19.63 34.40
C THR A 118 -11.11 18.43 33.45
N ALA A 119 -10.54 17.29 33.83
CA ALA A 119 -10.62 16.06 33.05
C ALA A 119 -11.75 15.17 33.57
N LEU A 120 -12.60 14.70 32.67
CA LEU A 120 -13.60 13.67 32.89
C LEU A 120 -13.10 12.39 32.22
N THR A 121 -12.84 11.34 33.00
CA THR A 121 -12.47 10.02 32.49
C THR A 121 -13.69 9.13 32.50
N VAL A 122 -14.04 8.58 31.33
CA VAL A 122 -15.15 7.64 31.15
C VAL A 122 -14.57 6.28 30.83
N THR A 123 -14.93 5.27 31.61
CA THR A 123 -14.50 3.88 31.40
C THR A 123 -15.71 3.01 31.11
N VAL A 124 -15.75 2.37 29.94
CA VAL A 124 -16.87 1.50 29.54
C VAL A 124 -16.33 0.15 29.08
N PRO A 125 -16.81 -0.98 29.63
CA PRO A 125 -16.50 -2.29 29.06
C PRO A 125 -17.05 -2.41 27.63
N TRP A 126 -16.26 -2.94 26.69
CA TRP A 126 -16.74 -3.17 25.33
C TRP A 126 -17.95 -4.11 25.28
N SER A 127 -18.02 -5.09 26.19
CA SER A 127 -19.17 -5.97 26.34
C SER A 127 -20.47 -5.23 26.63
N ASP A 128 -20.40 -4.15 27.41
CA ASP A 128 -21.54 -3.31 27.75
C ASP A 128 -21.93 -2.41 26.57
N LEU A 129 -20.94 -1.84 25.86
CA LEU A 129 -21.21 -1.08 24.63
C LEU A 129 -21.93 -1.96 23.60
N CYS A 130 -21.44 -3.17 23.35
CA CYS A 130 -21.99 -4.03 22.31
C CYS A 130 -23.34 -4.66 22.70
N SER A 131 -23.52 -5.05 23.97
CA SER A 131 -24.79 -5.62 24.42
C SER A 131 -25.93 -4.60 24.53
N LYS A 132 -25.61 -3.32 24.76
CA LYS A 132 -26.58 -2.24 25.00
C LYS A 132 -26.66 -1.22 23.86
N ALA A 133 -25.97 -1.46 22.74
CA ALA A 133 -25.97 -0.57 21.59
C ALA A 133 -27.32 -0.43 20.90
N THR A 134 -28.18 -1.45 20.99
CA THR A 134 -29.49 -1.48 20.34
C THR A 134 -30.57 -1.83 21.36
N SER A 135 -31.79 -1.34 21.12
CA SER A 135 -32.96 -1.66 21.94
C SER A 135 -33.37 -3.14 21.88
N ALA A 136 -32.87 -3.88 20.88
CA ALA A 136 -33.11 -5.32 20.71
C ALA A 136 -32.18 -6.20 21.56
N GLY A 137 -31.17 -5.61 22.20
CA GLY A 137 -30.09 -6.35 22.86
C GLY A 137 -29.05 -6.84 21.85
N GLY A 138 -27.77 -6.65 22.16
CA GLY A 138 -26.63 -7.12 21.36
C GLY A 138 -25.81 -8.19 22.07
N ASN A 139 -24.70 -8.59 21.45
CA ASN A 139 -23.81 -9.60 21.99
C ASN A 139 -22.71 -8.98 22.85
N THR A 140 -22.25 -9.69 23.88
CA THR A 140 -21.20 -9.23 24.79
C THR A 140 -19.79 -9.35 24.23
N ASP A 141 -19.62 -10.06 23.12
CA ASP A 141 -18.35 -10.28 22.43
C ASP A 141 -18.15 -9.37 21.21
N CYS A 142 -19.09 -8.45 20.96
CA CYS A 142 -19.10 -7.56 19.80
C CYS A 142 -19.06 -8.29 18.45
N SER A 143 -19.61 -9.51 18.38
CA SER A 143 -19.73 -10.29 17.13
C SER A 143 -20.70 -9.70 16.11
N THR A 144 -21.53 -8.74 16.51
CA THR A 144 -22.38 -7.94 15.62
C THR A 144 -21.86 -6.52 15.52
N ASN A 145 -21.83 -5.97 14.31
CA ASN A 145 -21.44 -4.60 14.07
C ASN A 145 -22.34 -3.64 14.86
N VAL A 146 -21.72 -2.71 15.58
CA VAL A 146 -22.38 -1.63 16.32
C VAL A 146 -22.16 -0.35 15.52
N ASN A 147 -23.23 0.42 15.34
CA ASN A 147 -23.15 1.79 14.83
C ASN A 147 -24.15 2.64 15.63
N ALA A 148 -23.69 3.17 16.75
CA ALA A 148 -24.53 3.83 17.74
C ALA A 148 -23.82 5.01 18.38
N ASP A 149 -24.59 5.97 18.90
CA ASP A 149 -24.04 7.12 19.62
C ASP A 149 -24.01 6.83 21.13
N LEU A 150 -22.83 6.94 21.72
CA LEU A 150 -22.58 6.99 23.17
C LEU A 150 -22.84 8.41 23.64
N TYR A 151 -23.77 8.55 24.58
CA TYR A 151 -24.21 9.82 25.15
C TYR A 151 -23.56 10.01 26.51
N ILE A 152 -22.74 11.05 26.65
CA ILE A 152 -22.10 11.43 27.91
C ILE A 152 -22.64 12.79 28.31
N ALA A 153 -23.25 12.88 29.49
CA ALA A 153 -23.98 14.08 29.90
C ALA A 153 -23.88 14.40 31.38
N PHE A 154 -23.98 15.70 31.69
CA PHE A 154 -24.19 16.21 33.04
C PHE A 154 -25.69 16.51 33.19
N GLU A 155 -26.40 15.68 33.95
CA GLU A 155 -27.81 15.90 34.24
C GLU A 155 -27.95 16.80 35.48
N ASN A 156 -28.48 18.02 35.31
CA ASN A 156 -28.74 18.94 36.41
C ASN A 156 -30.15 18.79 37.00
N VAL A 157 -30.29 19.12 38.28
CA VAL A 157 -31.58 19.27 38.97
C VAL A 157 -32.26 20.55 38.46
N GLY A 158 -32.96 20.45 37.33
CA GLY A 158 -33.56 21.60 36.64
C GLY A 158 -33.77 21.41 35.13
N GLY A 159 -33.33 20.28 34.55
CA GLY A 159 -33.63 19.91 33.16
C GLY A 159 -32.69 20.50 32.10
N SER A 160 -31.62 21.19 32.50
CA SER A 160 -30.55 21.63 31.59
C SER A 160 -29.45 20.59 31.53
N THR A 161 -29.10 20.13 30.32
CA THR A 161 -28.17 19.02 30.10
C THR A 161 -27.07 19.44 29.14
N ASP A 162 -25.82 19.45 29.61
CA ASP A 162 -24.67 19.51 28.71
C ASP A 162 -24.25 18.10 28.35
N SER A 163 -23.98 17.88 27.07
CA SER A 163 -23.68 16.54 26.58
C SER A 163 -22.76 16.55 25.38
N ILE A 164 -22.06 15.43 25.20
CA ILE A 164 -21.30 15.10 24.00
C ILE A 164 -21.79 13.76 23.47
N LEU A 165 -21.87 13.65 22.16
CA LEU A 165 -22.14 12.39 21.47
C LEU A 165 -20.81 11.85 20.94
N VAL A 166 -20.49 10.60 21.28
CA VAL A 166 -19.34 9.88 20.73
C VAL A 166 -19.90 8.77 19.86
N ARG A 167 -19.61 8.79 18.56
CA ARG A 167 -20.09 7.75 17.66
C ARG A 167 -19.21 6.50 17.82
N ILE A 168 -19.83 5.37 18.14
CA ILE A 168 -19.15 4.08 18.25
C ILE A 168 -19.48 3.27 17.01
N ILE A 169 -18.45 2.92 16.25
CA ILE A 169 -18.57 2.02 15.09
C ILE A 169 -17.68 0.79 15.34
N THR A 170 -18.27 -0.40 15.31
CA THR A 170 -17.52 -1.65 15.43
C THR A 170 -17.67 -2.51 14.18
N SER A 171 -16.61 -3.24 13.87
CA SER A 171 -16.65 -4.29 12.85
C SER A 171 -16.12 -5.58 13.43
N TYR A 172 -16.83 -6.67 13.14
CA TYR A 172 -16.42 -8.02 13.51
C TYR A 172 -15.79 -8.75 12.33
N ALA A 173 -14.50 -9.03 12.45
CA ALA A 173 -13.77 -9.93 11.58
C ALA A 173 -14.08 -11.37 12.01
N ASN A 174 -15.11 -11.96 11.40
CA ASN A 174 -15.47 -13.35 11.65
C ASN A 174 -14.38 -14.25 11.08
N GLY A 175 -13.64 -14.97 11.95
CA GLY A 175 -12.62 -15.95 11.55
C GLY A 175 -13.16 -17.21 10.86
N ALA A 176 -14.40 -17.17 10.36
CA ALA A 176 -15.01 -18.17 9.49
C ALA A 176 -14.70 -17.86 8.00
N ALA A 177 -15.33 -18.59 7.08
CA ALA A 177 -15.08 -18.50 5.64
C ALA A 177 -14.96 -17.05 5.12
N ALA A 178 -14.01 -16.84 4.20
CA ALA A 178 -13.75 -15.55 3.57
C ALA A 178 -15.05 -14.88 3.12
N SER A 179 -15.34 -13.70 3.68
CA SER A 179 -16.27 -12.79 3.01
C SER A 179 -15.57 -12.35 1.74
N SER A 180 -15.98 -12.89 0.58
CA SER A 180 -15.46 -12.49 -0.71
C SER A 180 -16.28 -11.34 -1.30
N TYR A 181 -15.63 -10.50 -2.11
CA TYR A 181 -16.37 -9.57 -2.95
C TYR A 181 -16.78 -10.26 -4.25
N ILE A 182 -17.85 -9.75 -4.86
CA ILE A 182 -18.23 -10.09 -6.24
C ILE A 182 -17.51 -9.13 -7.17
N ASP A 183 -16.89 -9.68 -8.20
CA ASP A 183 -16.08 -8.90 -9.13
C ASP A 183 -16.92 -7.77 -9.77
N CYS A 184 -16.39 -6.55 -9.82
CA CYS A 184 -17.08 -5.45 -10.46
C CYS A 184 -17.25 -5.60 -11.98
N ALA A 185 -16.40 -6.41 -12.62
CA ALA A 185 -16.57 -6.82 -14.01
C ALA A 185 -17.70 -7.86 -14.20
N ASP A 186 -18.21 -8.47 -13.12
CA ASP A 186 -19.36 -9.36 -13.19
C ASP A 186 -20.61 -8.61 -13.67
N THR A 187 -21.35 -9.24 -14.57
CA THR A 187 -22.58 -8.70 -15.17
C THR A 187 -23.83 -8.95 -14.33
N ASP A 188 -23.75 -9.73 -13.25
CA ASP A 188 -24.89 -9.92 -12.36
C ASP A 188 -25.31 -8.61 -11.67
N THR A 189 -26.48 -8.11 -12.05
CA THR A 189 -27.05 -6.87 -11.51
C THR A 189 -27.83 -7.08 -10.22
N ASN A 190 -28.07 -8.33 -9.79
CA ASN A 190 -28.88 -8.64 -8.62
C ASN A 190 -28.07 -8.71 -7.33
N THR A 191 -26.74 -8.63 -7.42
CA THR A 191 -25.85 -8.76 -6.28
C THR A 191 -25.17 -7.43 -5.95
N SER A 192 -25.11 -7.12 -4.65
CA SER A 192 -24.46 -5.90 -4.18
C SER A 192 -22.94 -6.07 -4.19
N LYS A 193 -22.27 -5.17 -4.92
CA LYS A 193 -20.80 -5.13 -4.98
C LYS A 193 -20.28 -4.31 -3.80
N VAL A 194 -19.29 -4.84 -3.09
CA VAL A 194 -18.80 -4.29 -1.82
C VAL A 194 -17.32 -3.93 -1.90
N GLY A 195 -16.93 -2.83 -1.26
CA GLY A 195 -15.53 -2.41 -1.12
C GLY A 195 -14.81 -2.24 -2.46
N PHE A 196 -13.53 -2.64 -2.48
CA PHE A 196 -12.78 -2.79 -3.72
C PHE A 196 -13.11 -4.15 -4.33
N CYS A 197 -13.40 -4.16 -5.63
CA CYS A 197 -14.08 -5.29 -6.27
C CYS A 197 -13.51 -5.69 -7.64
N HIS A 198 -12.53 -4.98 -8.19
CA HIS A 198 -11.85 -5.43 -9.41
C HIS A 198 -10.46 -4.84 -9.46
N PHE A 199 -9.49 -5.60 -9.95
CA PHE A 199 -8.17 -5.12 -10.35
C PHE A 199 -7.53 -6.12 -11.31
N LYS A 200 -6.52 -5.68 -12.04
CA LYS A 200 -5.63 -6.54 -12.83
C LYS A 200 -4.17 -6.24 -12.49
N ALA A 201 -3.37 -7.30 -12.37
CA ALA A 201 -1.94 -7.18 -12.14
C ALA A 201 -1.22 -6.74 -13.42
N PHE A 202 -0.54 -5.61 -13.38
CA PHE A 202 0.29 -5.11 -14.47
C PHE A 202 1.76 -5.02 -14.03
N PRO A 203 2.70 -5.76 -14.64
CA PRO A 203 4.09 -5.78 -14.21
C PRO A 203 4.82 -4.47 -14.52
N GLY A 204 5.71 -4.08 -13.63
CA GLY A 204 6.64 -2.96 -13.82
C GLY A 204 8.02 -3.28 -13.22
N ASP A 205 8.93 -2.31 -13.27
CA ASP A 205 10.28 -2.47 -12.72
C ASP A 205 10.26 -2.58 -11.19
N GLU A 206 10.63 -3.74 -10.66
CA GLU A 206 10.64 -4.09 -9.23
C GLU A 206 9.29 -3.91 -8.53
N LYS A 207 8.18 -3.92 -9.31
CA LYS A 207 6.82 -3.69 -8.82
C LYS A 207 5.74 -4.34 -9.69
N ILE A 208 4.57 -4.51 -9.12
CA ILE A 208 3.35 -4.86 -9.86
C ILE A 208 2.28 -3.82 -9.49
N TYR A 209 1.67 -3.23 -10.51
CA TYR A 209 0.53 -2.33 -10.37
C TYR A 209 -0.77 -3.10 -10.34
N ALA A 210 -1.75 -2.61 -9.60
CA ALA A 210 -3.13 -3.02 -9.68
C ALA A 210 -3.88 -2.01 -10.55
N ASP A 211 -3.92 -2.31 -11.85
CA ASP A 211 -4.63 -1.53 -12.87
C ASP A 211 -6.14 -1.86 -12.85
N GLU A 212 -6.94 -1.00 -13.46
CA GLU A 212 -8.41 -1.11 -13.52
C GLU A 212 -9.07 -1.25 -12.13
N LEU A 213 -8.44 -0.71 -11.07
CA LEU A 213 -8.96 -0.79 -9.71
C LEU A 213 -10.35 -0.16 -9.63
N SER A 214 -11.35 -0.99 -9.36
CA SER A 214 -12.76 -0.56 -9.28
C SER A 214 -13.33 -0.75 -7.88
N VAL A 215 -14.32 0.08 -7.56
CA VAL A 215 -15.06 0.04 -6.30
C VAL A 215 -16.51 -0.36 -6.52
N GLY A 216 -17.06 -1.08 -5.55
CA GLY A 216 -18.43 -1.57 -5.56
C GLY A 216 -19.44 -0.49 -5.21
N THR A 217 -20.72 -0.82 -5.35
CA THR A 217 -21.85 0.07 -5.06
C THR A 217 -21.95 0.48 -3.58
N SER A 218 -21.38 -0.31 -2.66
CA SER A 218 -21.39 0.05 -1.24
C SER A 218 -20.37 1.15 -0.89
N TYR A 219 -19.40 1.43 -1.76
CA TYR A 219 -18.35 2.41 -1.49
C TYR A 219 -18.96 3.83 -1.31
N PRO A 220 -18.50 4.64 -0.32
CA PRO A 220 -17.32 4.43 0.52
C PRO A 220 -17.58 3.64 1.81
N SER A 221 -18.81 3.29 2.15
CA SER A 221 -19.14 2.73 3.47
C SER A 221 -19.20 1.20 3.45
N SER A 222 -18.52 0.56 4.41
CA SER A 222 -18.64 -0.86 4.64
C SER A 222 -19.96 -1.18 5.35
N PRO A 223 -20.38 -2.46 5.43
CA PRO A 223 -21.59 -2.85 6.16
C PRO A 223 -21.59 -2.52 7.66
N SER A 224 -20.44 -2.21 8.28
CA SER A 224 -20.39 -1.70 9.65
C SER A 224 -20.75 -0.21 9.75
N GLY A 225 -20.81 0.49 8.62
CA GLY A 225 -20.94 1.94 8.54
C GLY A 225 -19.62 2.69 8.66
N ALA A 226 -18.49 1.98 8.83
CA ALA A 226 -17.16 2.57 8.70
C ALA A 226 -16.80 2.73 7.22
N ASN A 227 -16.15 3.84 6.86
CA ASN A 227 -15.67 3.98 5.48
C ASN A 227 -14.48 3.07 5.19
N TYR A 228 -14.33 2.64 3.95
CA TYR A 228 -13.13 1.98 3.47
C TYR A 228 -11.94 2.93 3.53
N LYS A 229 -10.81 2.43 4.04
CA LYS A 229 -9.57 3.18 4.25
C LYS A 229 -8.50 2.79 3.24
N ASN A 230 -8.24 1.49 3.11
CA ASN A 230 -7.16 0.97 2.28
C ASN A 230 -7.63 -0.19 1.40
N ALA A 231 -7.10 -0.27 0.17
CA ALA A 231 -7.03 -1.52 -0.57
C ALA A 231 -5.80 -2.29 -0.07
N VAL A 232 -5.96 -3.57 0.23
CA VAL A 232 -4.89 -4.43 0.78
C VAL A 232 -4.51 -5.46 -0.26
N PHE A 233 -3.24 -5.54 -0.61
CA PHE A 233 -2.75 -6.56 -1.55
C PHE A 233 -1.87 -7.55 -0.81
N PHE A 234 -2.35 -8.78 -0.67
CA PHE A 234 -1.56 -9.93 -0.23
C PHE A 234 -0.84 -10.51 -1.43
N TYR A 235 0.42 -10.91 -1.29
CA TYR A 235 1.18 -11.43 -2.43
C TYR A 235 2.15 -12.53 -2.04
N GLU A 236 2.43 -13.41 -2.99
CA GLU A 236 3.37 -14.53 -2.85
C GLU A 236 4.19 -14.70 -4.12
N GLU A 237 5.44 -15.14 -3.95
CA GLU A 237 6.31 -15.59 -5.04
C GLU A 237 5.86 -16.96 -5.52
N GLN A 238 5.81 -17.18 -6.85
CA GLN A 238 5.54 -18.49 -7.43
C GLN A 238 6.71 -19.45 -7.20
N GLN A 239 6.44 -20.61 -6.59
CA GLN A 239 7.48 -21.61 -6.36
C GLN A 239 7.75 -22.43 -7.62
N THR A 240 8.92 -23.09 -7.64
CA THR A 240 9.33 -23.90 -8.79
C THR A 240 8.35 -25.06 -9.03
N GLY A 241 7.69 -25.06 -10.20
CA GLY A 241 6.73 -26.09 -10.59
C GLY A 241 5.29 -25.82 -10.16
N GLU A 242 5.02 -24.71 -9.45
CA GLU A 242 3.65 -24.24 -9.20
C GLU A 242 3.06 -23.57 -10.44
N THR A 243 1.74 -23.73 -10.62
CA THR A 243 0.96 -22.91 -11.55
C THR A 243 0.52 -21.60 -10.87
N ASP A 244 0.04 -20.63 -11.64
CA ASP A 244 -0.53 -19.39 -11.09
C ASP A 244 -1.68 -19.68 -10.12
N ALA A 245 -2.48 -20.71 -10.40
CA ALA A 245 -3.57 -21.15 -9.53
C ALA A 245 -3.06 -21.69 -8.18
N ASP A 246 -1.96 -22.45 -8.19
CA ASP A 246 -1.35 -23.00 -6.97
C ASP A 246 -0.77 -21.87 -6.10
N THR A 247 -0.10 -20.90 -6.72
CA THR A 247 0.44 -19.74 -6.01
C THR A 247 -0.68 -18.90 -5.40
N VAL A 248 -1.77 -18.63 -6.13
CA VAL A 248 -2.96 -17.94 -5.61
C VAL A 248 -3.62 -18.72 -4.46
N ALA A 249 -3.65 -20.05 -4.54
CA ALA A 249 -4.18 -20.91 -3.48
C ALA A 249 -3.34 -20.86 -2.19
N ARG A 250 -2.04 -20.58 -2.29
CA ARG A 250 -1.12 -20.50 -1.14
C ARG A 250 -1.15 -19.16 -0.41
N ILE A 251 -1.64 -18.09 -1.06
CA ILE A 251 -1.78 -16.79 -0.40
C ILE A 251 -2.73 -16.95 0.81
N SER A 252 -2.27 -16.47 1.97
CA SER A 252 -2.95 -16.61 3.27
C SER A 252 -2.87 -15.30 4.07
N ASN A 253 -3.54 -15.23 5.23
CA ASN A 253 -3.43 -14.05 6.11
C ASN A 253 -1.99 -13.77 6.61
N SER A 254 -1.09 -14.75 6.55
CA SER A 254 0.33 -14.60 6.94
C SER A 254 1.23 -14.16 5.77
N SER A 255 0.71 -14.13 4.55
CA SER A 255 1.46 -13.67 3.39
C SER A 255 1.80 -12.18 3.52
N PRO A 256 2.92 -11.72 2.94
CA PRO A 256 3.25 -10.31 2.87
C PRO A 256 2.08 -9.50 2.30
N MET A 257 1.77 -8.36 2.93
CA MET A 257 0.71 -7.47 2.46
C MET A 257 1.19 -6.02 2.34
N THR A 258 0.66 -5.33 1.33
CA THR A 258 0.84 -3.89 1.14
C THR A 258 -0.51 -3.19 1.30
N LEU A 259 -0.52 -2.10 2.08
CA LEU A 259 -1.69 -1.26 2.31
C LEU A 259 -1.62 -0.04 1.40
N TYR A 260 -2.61 0.11 0.52
CA TYR A 260 -2.72 1.28 -0.34
C TYR A 260 -3.89 2.16 0.14
N PRO A 261 -3.62 3.37 0.69
CA PRO A 261 -4.67 4.30 1.08
C PRO A 261 -5.37 4.83 -0.15
N TYR A 262 -6.68 4.62 -0.23
CA TYR A 262 -7.48 5.07 -1.36
C TYR A 262 -8.27 6.31 -0.97
N ASN A 263 -7.83 7.48 -1.44
CA ASN A 263 -8.50 8.75 -1.18
C ASN A 263 -9.12 9.27 -2.48
N THR A 264 -10.46 9.27 -2.56
CA THR A 264 -11.20 9.77 -3.74
C THR A 264 -11.18 11.30 -3.87
N SER A 265 -10.54 12.02 -2.94
CA SER A 265 -10.36 13.47 -3.03
C SER A 265 -9.22 13.89 -3.98
N GLY A 266 -9.29 13.45 -5.23
CA GLY A 266 -8.81 14.19 -6.42
C GLY A 266 -7.36 14.66 -6.51
N SER A 267 -6.44 14.23 -5.65
CA SER A 267 -5.00 14.48 -5.82
C SER A 267 -4.39 13.29 -6.56
N GLU A 268 -3.67 13.55 -7.66
CA GLU A 268 -2.95 12.58 -8.51
C GLU A 268 -2.44 11.39 -7.67
N SER A 269 -3.24 10.33 -7.63
CA SER A 269 -3.05 9.23 -6.71
C SER A 269 -2.16 8.23 -7.41
N ASP A 270 -0.91 8.20 -6.97
CA ASP A 270 0.12 7.24 -7.35
C ASP A 270 -0.51 5.85 -7.57
N ASP A 271 -0.47 5.25 -8.77
CA ASP A 271 -1.24 4.04 -9.07
C ASP A 271 -1.01 2.93 -8.01
N PRO A 272 -2.07 2.22 -7.56
CA PRO A 272 -1.94 1.17 -6.56
C PRO A 272 -0.90 0.14 -7.01
N LYS A 273 0.10 -0.12 -6.17
CA LYS A 273 1.25 -0.95 -6.53
C LYS A 273 1.86 -1.66 -5.34
N VAL A 274 2.35 -2.87 -5.58
CA VAL A 274 3.23 -3.61 -4.68
C VAL A 274 4.67 -3.40 -5.14
N THR A 275 5.54 -2.88 -4.27
CA THR A 275 6.93 -2.52 -4.58
C THR A 275 7.93 -3.40 -3.85
N GLY A 276 9.19 -3.37 -4.28
CA GLY A 276 10.26 -4.15 -3.64
C GLY A 276 10.25 -5.62 -4.06
N LEU A 277 9.68 -5.88 -5.25
CA LEU A 277 9.63 -7.20 -5.85
C LEU A 277 10.91 -7.46 -6.66
N VAL A 278 11.28 -8.73 -6.79
CA VAL A 278 12.45 -9.11 -7.57
C VAL A 278 12.08 -9.23 -9.04
N ASN A 279 12.82 -8.52 -9.90
CA ASN A 279 12.66 -8.65 -11.34
C ASN A 279 13.00 -10.06 -11.84
N GLY A 280 12.21 -10.56 -12.78
CA GLY A 280 12.35 -11.91 -13.32
C GLY A 280 11.75 -13.02 -12.44
N VAL A 281 11.02 -12.66 -11.39
CA VAL A 281 10.28 -13.58 -10.52
C VAL A 281 8.80 -13.35 -10.71
N ARG A 282 7.99 -14.41 -10.82
CA ARG A 282 6.54 -14.29 -10.97
C ARG A 282 5.89 -14.21 -9.58
N TYR A 283 5.05 -13.20 -9.39
CA TYR A 283 4.28 -13.02 -8.16
C TYR A 283 2.79 -13.03 -8.49
N CYS A 284 2.00 -13.57 -7.57
CA CYS A 284 0.55 -13.48 -7.61
C CYS A 284 0.08 -12.66 -6.41
N MET A 285 -1.01 -11.91 -6.59
CA MET A 285 -1.59 -11.09 -5.53
C MET A 285 -3.09 -11.31 -5.39
N LEU A 286 -3.61 -11.15 -4.18
CA LEU A 286 -5.03 -11.10 -3.88
C LEU A 286 -5.35 -9.79 -3.17
N MET A 287 -6.49 -9.22 -3.52
CA MET A 287 -6.95 -7.96 -2.95
C MET A 287 -7.93 -8.21 -1.81
N ALA A 288 -7.90 -7.34 -0.82
CA ALA A 288 -8.91 -7.22 0.22
C ALA A 288 -9.23 -5.74 0.49
N SER A 289 -10.34 -5.50 1.20
CA SER A 289 -10.71 -4.16 1.63
C SER A 289 -10.46 -3.99 3.12
N GLN A 290 -9.81 -2.89 3.52
CA GLN A 290 -9.70 -2.50 4.92
C GLN A 290 -10.58 -1.29 5.20
N ASP A 291 -11.39 -1.35 6.25
CA ASP A 291 -12.17 -0.20 6.71
C ASP A 291 -11.46 0.64 7.78
N LEU A 292 -12.06 1.76 8.18
CA LEU A 292 -11.53 2.64 9.22
C LEU A 292 -11.44 1.98 10.60
N THR A 293 -12.13 0.86 10.83
CA THR A 293 -11.93 0.07 12.07
C THR A 293 -10.60 -0.68 12.07
N GLY A 294 -9.97 -0.84 10.91
CA GLY A 294 -8.77 -1.66 10.73
C GLY A 294 -9.08 -3.11 10.33
N THR A 295 -10.36 -3.46 10.20
CA THR A 295 -10.81 -4.79 9.79
C THR A 295 -10.56 -4.99 8.30
N ILE A 296 -9.86 -6.07 7.97
CA ILE A 296 -9.58 -6.53 6.61
C ILE A 296 -10.61 -7.60 6.25
N GLN A 297 -11.40 -7.35 5.20
CA GLN A 297 -12.52 -8.19 4.77
C GLN A 297 -12.81 -7.96 3.28
N PHE A 298 -13.71 -8.76 2.69
CA PHE A 298 -14.02 -8.70 1.26
C PHE A 298 -12.78 -8.97 0.40
N PHE A 299 -12.40 -10.25 0.35
CA PHE A 299 -11.26 -10.72 -0.41
C PHE A 299 -11.66 -11.10 -1.85
N THR A 300 -10.68 -11.14 -2.74
CA THR A 300 -10.84 -11.72 -4.08
C THR A 300 -11.31 -13.18 -3.97
N ASP A 301 -12.42 -13.51 -4.62
CA ASP A 301 -12.93 -14.89 -4.66
C ASP A 301 -12.14 -15.73 -5.67
N ARG A 302 -11.14 -16.47 -5.18
CA ARG A 302 -10.36 -17.40 -6.00
C ARG A 302 -11.13 -18.65 -6.47
N THR A 303 -12.36 -18.84 -5.99
CA THR A 303 -13.25 -19.97 -6.36
C THR A 303 -14.41 -19.55 -7.26
N ALA A 304 -14.56 -18.26 -7.53
CA ALA A 304 -15.62 -17.74 -8.36
C ALA A 304 -15.54 -18.26 -9.80
N VAL A 305 -16.71 -18.49 -10.41
CA VAL A 305 -16.82 -18.88 -11.81
C VAL A 305 -16.30 -17.75 -12.68
N GLY A 306 -15.29 -18.03 -13.51
CA GLY A 306 -14.65 -17.03 -14.37
C GLY A 306 -13.46 -16.32 -13.74
N PHE A 307 -13.07 -16.68 -12.51
CA PHE A 307 -11.79 -16.24 -11.96
C PHE A 307 -10.63 -16.81 -12.78
N ASP A 308 -9.79 -15.93 -13.33
CA ASP A 308 -8.57 -16.29 -14.03
C ASP A 308 -7.35 -15.89 -13.20
N PRO A 309 -6.61 -16.85 -12.60
CA PRO A 309 -5.42 -16.56 -11.80
C PRO A 309 -4.36 -15.74 -12.54
N THR A 310 -4.28 -15.85 -13.87
CA THR A 310 -3.26 -15.14 -14.65
C THR A 310 -3.46 -13.62 -14.63
N THR A 311 -4.68 -13.15 -14.38
CA THR A 311 -5.02 -11.72 -14.32
C THR A 311 -4.56 -11.04 -13.05
N VAL A 312 -4.29 -11.82 -12.00
CA VAL A 312 -3.82 -11.33 -10.69
C VAL A 312 -2.34 -11.66 -10.44
N CYS A 313 -1.65 -12.20 -11.45
CA CYS A 313 -0.23 -12.53 -11.40
C CYS A 313 0.56 -11.69 -12.41
N GLY A 314 1.77 -11.30 -12.03
CA GLY A 314 2.68 -10.53 -12.86
C GLY A 314 4.12 -10.92 -12.61
N MET A 315 4.97 -10.76 -13.61
CA MET A 315 6.41 -10.93 -13.50
C MET A 315 7.05 -9.56 -13.70
N PRO A 316 7.50 -8.89 -12.62
CA PRO A 316 8.24 -7.64 -12.73
C PRO A 316 9.41 -7.83 -13.69
N GLU A 317 9.48 -6.95 -14.67
CA GLU A 317 10.60 -6.89 -15.59
C GLU A 317 11.23 -5.51 -15.49
N PRO A 318 12.56 -5.42 -15.62
CA PRO A 318 13.22 -4.14 -15.66
C PRO A 318 12.65 -3.36 -16.84
N VAL A 319 12.17 -2.15 -16.57
CA VAL A 319 11.74 -1.24 -17.63
C VAL A 319 13.01 -0.79 -18.33
N VAL A 320 13.37 -1.51 -19.40
CA VAL A 320 14.30 -1.00 -20.39
C VAL A 320 13.52 0.13 -21.06
N GLY A 321 13.79 1.37 -20.65
CA GLY A 321 12.94 2.51 -20.97
C GLY A 321 12.56 2.54 -22.45
N LEU A 322 11.28 2.83 -22.73
CA LEU A 322 10.80 3.15 -24.08
C LEU A 322 11.59 4.34 -24.70
N LEU A 323 12.28 5.11 -23.84
CA LEU A 323 13.29 6.11 -24.22
C LEU A 323 14.74 5.61 -24.14
N ASP A 324 15.07 4.59 -23.34
CA ASP A 324 16.39 3.93 -23.38
C ASP A 324 16.64 3.25 -24.72
N ASP A 325 15.59 2.78 -25.40
CA ASP A 325 15.71 2.36 -26.79
C ASP A 325 16.24 3.46 -27.72
N LYS A 326 16.18 4.73 -27.29
CA LYS A 326 16.74 5.89 -27.98
C LYS A 326 18.12 6.33 -27.48
N HIS A 327 18.50 6.03 -26.23
CA HIS A 327 19.72 6.59 -25.66
C HIS A 327 20.91 5.64 -25.73
N CYS A 328 21.91 6.00 -26.53
CA CYS A 328 23.29 5.53 -26.38
C CYS A 328 24.11 6.63 -25.71
N PHE A 329 23.94 6.81 -24.39
CA PHE A 329 24.50 7.90 -23.58
C PHE A 329 25.94 8.33 -23.93
N ILE A 330 26.88 7.39 -24.05
CA ILE A 330 28.29 7.69 -24.39
C ILE A 330 28.43 8.15 -25.85
N ALA A 331 27.72 7.50 -26.78
CA ALA A 331 27.76 7.86 -28.20
C ALA A 331 27.10 9.24 -28.43
N THR A 332 25.96 9.51 -27.79
CA THR A 332 25.30 10.82 -27.81
C THR A 332 26.20 11.90 -27.24
N ALA A 333 26.87 11.66 -26.09
CA ALA A 333 27.80 12.61 -25.51
C ALA A 333 29.00 12.91 -26.42
N ALA A 334 29.48 11.93 -27.17
CA ALA A 334 30.58 12.08 -28.11
C ALA A 334 30.15 12.76 -29.42
N PHE A 335 29.07 12.30 -30.07
CA PHE A 335 28.61 12.78 -31.38
C PHE A 335 27.68 14.00 -31.31
N GLY A 336 27.18 14.34 -30.12
CA GLY A 336 26.45 15.58 -29.84
C GLY A 336 24.95 15.56 -30.23
N SER A 337 24.44 14.45 -30.76
CA SER A 337 23.03 14.30 -31.11
C SER A 337 22.60 12.84 -30.99
N ASP A 338 21.42 12.61 -30.39
CA ASP A 338 20.76 11.29 -30.35
C ASP A 338 20.32 10.81 -31.74
N MET A 339 20.17 11.75 -32.69
CA MET A 339 19.78 11.47 -34.08
C MET A 339 20.98 11.37 -35.03
N ALA A 340 22.20 11.34 -34.52
CA ALA A 340 23.38 11.15 -35.34
C ALA A 340 23.35 9.75 -36.01
N PRO A 341 23.71 9.62 -37.30
CA PRO A 341 23.69 8.33 -38.01
C PRO A 341 24.66 7.30 -37.40
N GLU A 342 25.70 7.76 -36.69
CA GLU A 342 26.61 6.92 -35.92
C GLU A 342 25.91 6.31 -34.69
N VAL A 343 25.12 7.11 -33.97
CA VAL A 343 24.33 6.66 -32.82
C VAL A 343 23.29 5.63 -33.27
N GLN A 344 22.64 5.88 -34.41
CA GLN A 344 21.69 4.92 -34.98
C GLN A 344 22.33 3.57 -35.30
N SER A 345 23.54 3.56 -35.86
CA SER A 345 24.26 2.31 -36.16
C SER A 345 24.56 1.47 -34.91
N PHE A 346 24.87 2.12 -33.77
CA PHE A 346 25.03 1.42 -32.49
C PHE A 346 23.71 0.90 -31.92
N ARG A 347 22.61 1.62 -32.12
CA ARG A 347 21.26 1.19 -31.70
C ARG A 347 20.80 -0.04 -32.46
N ASP A 348 21.01 -0.06 -33.78
CA ASP A 348 20.65 -1.19 -34.63
C ASP A 348 21.44 -2.44 -34.22
N PHE A 349 22.76 -2.29 -33.99
CA PHE A 349 23.60 -3.38 -33.48
C PHE A 349 23.13 -3.88 -32.10
N ARG A 350 22.76 -2.98 -31.18
CA ARG A 350 22.23 -3.36 -29.87
C ARG A 350 20.94 -4.17 -30.00
N ASN A 351 20.02 -3.70 -30.83
CA ASN A 351 18.71 -4.31 -30.99
C ASN A 351 18.79 -5.69 -31.66
N GLU A 352 19.66 -5.84 -32.66
CA GLU A 352 19.75 -7.06 -33.45
C GLU A 352 20.68 -8.12 -32.83
N TYR A 353 21.72 -7.71 -32.09
CA TYR A 353 22.76 -8.63 -31.60
C TYR A 353 22.94 -8.67 -30.08
N LEU A 354 22.47 -7.68 -29.32
CA LEU A 354 22.58 -7.69 -27.84
C LEU A 354 21.26 -8.07 -27.17
N LEU A 355 20.14 -7.43 -27.52
CA LEU A 355 18.85 -7.65 -26.86
C LEU A 355 18.25 -9.07 -27.01
N PRO A 356 18.48 -9.82 -28.11
CA PRO A 356 17.96 -11.19 -28.23
C PRO A 356 18.59 -12.18 -27.25
N PHE A 357 19.77 -11.88 -26.68
CA PHE A 357 20.51 -12.81 -25.83
C PHE A 357 20.57 -12.34 -24.37
N ALA A 358 20.42 -13.27 -23.42
CA ALA A 358 20.42 -12.96 -21.99
C ALA A 358 21.69 -12.26 -21.50
N TRP A 359 22.86 -12.62 -22.05
CA TRP A 359 24.13 -11.95 -21.73
C TRP A 359 24.18 -10.51 -22.25
N GLY A 360 23.59 -10.27 -23.43
CA GLY A 360 23.54 -8.94 -24.04
C GLY A 360 22.59 -8.01 -23.29
N LYS A 361 21.44 -8.53 -22.81
CA LYS A 361 20.55 -7.80 -21.88
C LYS A 361 21.30 -7.35 -20.62
N LYS A 362 22.07 -8.25 -19.99
CA LYS A 362 22.87 -7.92 -18.79
C LYS A 362 23.97 -6.87 -19.06
N PHE A 363 24.62 -6.94 -20.23
CA PHE A 363 25.58 -5.92 -20.65
C PHE A 363 24.92 -4.55 -20.82
N VAL A 364 23.77 -4.50 -21.49
CA VAL A 364 23.01 -3.26 -21.72
C VAL A 364 22.51 -2.66 -20.41
N GLN A 365 22.03 -3.47 -19.46
CA GLN A 365 21.66 -3.01 -18.11
C GLN A 365 22.84 -2.40 -17.36
N THR A 366 24.00 -3.05 -17.43
CA THR A 366 25.23 -2.52 -16.81
C THR A 366 25.65 -1.20 -17.45
N TYR A 367 25.54 -1.11 -18.79
CA TYR A 367 25.77 0.13 -19.52
C TYR A 367 24.82 1.23 -19.04
N TYR A 368 23.52 0.99 -18.94
CA TYR A 368 22.56 2.01 -18.49
C TYR A 368 22.75 2.44 -17.04
N LYS A 369 23.22 1.53 -16.17
CA LYS A 369 23.50 1.87 -14.76
C LYS A 369 24.68 2.84 -14.61
N TYR A 370 25.73 2.70 -15.42
CA TYR A 370 26.98 3.45 -15.23
C TYR A 370 27.19 4.56 -16.26
N SER A 371 26.67 4.41 -17.48
CA SER A 371 26.93 5.33 -18.59
C SER A 371 26.44 6.76 -18.38
N PRO A 372 25.31 7.08 -17.70
CA PRO A 372 24.85 8.45 -17.54
C PRO A 372 25.87 9.33 -16.80
N LYS A 373 26.53 8.78 -15.78
CA LYS A 373 27.56 9.48 -15.01
C LYS A 373 28.77 9.83 -15.88
N TYR A 374 29.22 8.89 -16.71
CA TYR A 374 30.36 9.12 -17.61
C TYR A 374 29.99 10.01 -18.80
N ALA A 375 28.78 9.88 -19.34
CA ALA A 375 28.29 10.72 -20.43
C ALA A 375 28.25 12.20 -20.04
N ASN A 376 27.81 12.53 -18.82
CA ASN A 376 27.84 13.90 -18.30
C ASN A 376 29.27 14.45 -18.19
N MET A 377 30.25 13.63 -17.80
CA MET A 377 31.67 14.05 -17.77
C MET A 377 32.24 14.30 -19.17
N ILE A 378 31.84 13.50 -20.16
CA ILE A 378 32.29 13.64 -21.55
C ILE A 378 31.63 14.84 -22.23
N ALA A 379 30.34 15.07 -21.98
CA ALA A 379 29.57 16.16 -22.60
C ALA A 379 30.14 17.55 -22.27
N GLY A 380 30.75 17.72 -21.09
CA GLY A 380 31.34 18.97 -20.64
C GLY A 380 32.78 19.26 -21.11
N ASN A 381 33.46 18.34 -21.81
CA ASN A 381 34.87 18.50 -22.20
C ASN A 381 35.13 18.08 -23.66
N GLU A 382 35.49 19.05 -24.50
CA GLU A 382 35.76 18.83 -25.94
C GLU A 382 36.91 17.84 -26.21
N THR A 383 37.96 17.86 -25.39
CA THR A 383 39.09 16.91 -25.52
C THR A 383 38.66 15.48 -25.20
N ALA A 384 37.75 15.33 -24.22
CA ALA A 384 37.17 14.03 -23.88
C ALA A 384 36.26 13.51 -25.01
N LYS A 385 35.43 14.38 -25.61
CA LYS A 385 34.60 14.02 -26.79
C LYS A 385 35.45 13.52 -27.94
N ALA A 386 36.53 14.23 -28.28
CA ALA A 386 37.42 13.84 -29.37
C ALA A 386 38.07 12.46 -29.13
N THR A 387 38.54 12.22 -27.90
CA THR A 387 39.15 10.94 -27.51
C THR A 387 38.13 9.80 -27.62
N VAL A 388 36.91 10.02 -27.12
CA VAL A 388 35.83 9.03 -27.17
C VAL A 388 35.39 8.78 -28.63
N ARG A 389 35.31 9.80 -29.49
CA ARG A 389 35.03 9.60 -30.93
C ARG A 389 36.06 8.70 -31.60
N ILE A 390 37.36 8.93 -31.34
CA ILE A 390 38.44 8.11 -31.89
C ILE A 390 38.32 6.66 -31.39
N ALA A 391 38.04 6.47 -30.10
CA ALA A 391 37.86 5.15 -29.51
C ALA A 391 36.61 4.42 -30.03
N LEU A 392 35.52 5.14 -30.30
CA LEU A 392 34.26 4.59 -30.81
C LEU A 392 34.30 4.31 -32.31
N TRP A 393 35.21 4.92 -33.07
CA TRP A 393 35.28 4.76 -34.52
C TRP A 393 35.49 3.30 -35.00
N PRO A 394 36.44 2.51 -34.44
CA PRO A 394 36.56 1.09 -34.81
C PRO A 394 35.33 0.27 -34.40
N LEU A 395 34.70 0.60 -33.26
CA LEU A 395 33.47 -0.05 -32.80
C LEU A 395 32.28 0.29 -33.71
N LEU A 396 32.22 1.51 -34.23
CA LEU A 396 31.21 1.95 -35.17
C LEU A 396 31.34 1.22 -36.51
N LEU A 397 32.57 1.07 -37.00
CA LEU A 397 32.86 0.30 -38.21
C LEU A 397 32.39 -1.15 -38.04
N PHE A 398 32.71 -1.76 -36.90
CA PHE A 398 32.27 -3.11 -36.57
C PHE A 398 30.74 -3.20 -36.53
N ALA A 399 30.07 -2.32 -35.79
CA ALA A 399 28.61 -2.30 -35.65
C ALA A 399 27.92 -2.19 -37.03
N ARG A 400 28.35 -1.26 -37.88
CA ARG A 400 27.81 -1.10 -39.24
C ARG A 400 28.02 -2.33 -40.11
N MET A 401 29.22 -2.90 -40.07
CA MET A 401 29.54 -4.09 -40.84
C MET A 401 28.71 -5.28 -40.36
N SER A 402 28.56 -5.48 -39.05
CA SER A 402 27.77 -6.55 -38.43
C SER A 402 26.30 -6.52 -38.84
N VAL A 403 25.68 -5.34 -38.86
CA VAL A 403 24.28 -5.19 -39.34
C VAL A 403 24.18 -5.46 -40.86
N ALA A 404 25.17 -5.06 -41.66
CA ALA A 404 25.11 -5.22 -43.12
C ALA A 404 25.40 -6.64 -43.63
N PHE A 405 26.37 -7.35 -43.03
CA PHE A 405 26.88 -8.63 -43.55
C PHE A 405 26.74 -9.80 -42.56
N GLY A 406 26.22 -9.56 -41.36
CA GLY A 406 26.09 -10.56 -40.30
C GLY A 406 27.28 -10.57 -39.32
N PHE A 407 26.98 -10.79 -38.04
CA PHE A 407 27.96 -10.79 -36.96
C PHE A 407 29.15 -11.74 -37.18
N TRP A 408 28.90 -12.98 -37.61
CA TRP A 408 29.95 -13.99 -37.78
C TRP A 408 30.90 -13.68 -38.94
N ILE A 409 30.37 -13.22 -40.07
CA ILE A 409 31.16 -12.87 -41.26
C ILE A 409 32.05 -11.66 -40.95
N THR A 410 31.53 -10.71 -40.20
CA THR A 410 32.23 -9.45 -39.89
C THR A 410 33.33 -9.65 -38.85
N LEU A 411 33.10 -10.54 -37.89
CA LEU A 411 34.13 -11.01 -36.95
C LEU A 411 35.26 -11.73 -37.69
N LEU A 412 34.96 -12.58 -38.69
CA LEU A 412 35.98 -13.25 -39.50
C LEU A 412 36.80 -12.27 -40.34
N ILE A 413 36.16 -11.29 -40.99
CA ILE A 413 36.83 -10.27 -41.81
C ILE A 413 37.74 -9.39 -40.94
N MET A 414 37.24 -8.88 -39.82
CA MET A 414 38.05 -8.06 -38.91
C MET A 414 39.16 -8.87 -38.25
N GLY A 415 38.91 -10.12 -37.88
CA GLY A 415 39.92 -11.03 -37.35
C GLY A 415 41.05 -11.30 -38.35
N ALA A 416 40.71 -11.58 -39.61
CA ALA A 416 41.69 -11.77 -40.67
C ALA A 416 42.47 -10.49 -40.97
N ALA A 417 41.82 -9.33 -40.99
CA ALA A 417 42.47 -8.03 -41.15
C ALA A 417 43.44 -7.73 -39.99
N MET A 418 43.05 -8.04 -38.75
CA MET A 418 43.90 -7.84 -37.58
C MET A 418 45.12 -8.78 -37.60
N LEU A 419 44.94 -10.05 -37.99
CA LEU A 419 46.02 -11.03 -38.11
C LEU A 419 47.01 -10.69 -39.23
N THR A 420 46.51 -10.21 -40.37
CA THR A 420 47.38 -9.76 -41.48
C THR A 420 48.15 -8.51 -41.11
N PHE A 421 47.51 -7.54 -40.45
CA PHE A 421 48.17 -6.34 -39.95
C PHE A 421 49.21 -6.66 -38.86
N TYR A 422 48.88 -7.55 -37.93
CA TYR A 422 49.83 -8.04 -36.93
C TYR A 422 50.99 -8.80 -37.58
N GLY A 423 50.71 -9.63 -38.60
CA GLY A 423 51.74 -10.32 -39.38
C GLY A 423 52.68 -9.37 -40.11
N LEU A 424 52.14 -8.31 -40.72
CA LEU A 424 52.91 -7.25 -41.38
C LEU A 424 53.71 -6.41 -40.37
N TYR A 425 53.11 -6.01 -39.26
CA TYR A 425 53.76 -5.29 -38.16
C TYR A 425 54.91 -6.12 -37.57
N ARG A 426 54.67 -7.41 -37.30
CA ARG A 426 55.70 -8.36 -36.85
C ARG A 426 56.82 -8.46 -37.87
N ARG A 427 56.52 -8.58 -39.17
CA ARG A 427 57.53 -8.66 -40.24
C ARG A 427 58.34 -7.37 -40.38
N LEU A 428 57.71 -6.20 -40.24
CA LEU A 428 58.38 -4.90 -40.42
C LEU A 428 59.23 -4.50 -39.19
N ILE A 429 58.81 -4.85 -37.98
CA ILE A 429 59.47 -4.41 -36.74
C ILE A 429 60.42 -5.46 -36.18
N LEU A 430 60.04 -6.75 -36.13
CA LEU A 430 60.97 -7.81 -35.72
C LEU A 430 61.92 -8.22 -36.84
N GLY A 431 61.56 -8.00 -38.12
CA GLY A 431 62.45 -8.22 -39.26
C GLY A 431 63.57 -7.18 -39.41
N ARG A 432 63.44 -5.99 -38.80
CA ARG A 432 64.49 -4.96 -38.78
C ARG A 432 65.64 -5.28 -37.81
N ASN A 433 65.41 -6.08 -36.76
CA ASN A 433 66.48 -6.44 -35.81
C ASN A 433 67.38 -7.59 -36.29
N VAL A 434 67.06 -8.25 -37.41
CA VAL A 434 67.88 -9.35 -37.99
C VAL A 434 68.77 -8.84 -39.15
N ARG A 435 68.64 -7.57 -39.55
CA ARG A 435 69.40 -6.95 -40.65
C ARG A 435 70.26 -5.76 -40.21
N GLY A 436 70.68 -5.73 -38.94
CA GLY A 436 71.81 -4.92 -38.47
C GLY A 436 73.10 -5.75 -38.53
N GLU A 437 74.14 -5.18 -39.14
CA GLU A 437 75.22 -5.84 -39.88
C GLU A 437 76.32 -6.55 -39.06
N LEU A 438 77.09 -7.37 -39.79
CA LEU A 438 78.52 -7.67 -39.56
C LEU A 438 79.34 -6.38 -39.43
#